data_AF-A0A0G1JSK3-F1
#
_entry.id   AF-A0A0G1JSK3-F1
#
_cell.length_a   1.000
_cell.length_b   1.000
_cell.length_c   1.000
_cell.angle_alpha   90.00
_cell.angle_beta   90.00
_cell.angle_gamma   90.00
#
_symmetry.space_group_name_H-M   'P 1'
#
loop_
_entity.id
_entity.type
_entity.pdbx_description
1 polymer ?
#
loop_
_entity_poly.entity_id
_entity_poly.type
_entity_poly.pdbx_seq_one_letter_code
_entity_poly.pdbx_strand_id
1 'polypeptide(L)'
;MSKLPALPVDNYSLKFKNYLNNSSLEFCLDAATRPISKPPEPFQYFYPVLSAPTKNKTGFVCPDDHLEKSKSLLVEADELLVIGWRGTEDHFGEILHDTVGERGIHLTIVTRGSGEETIANLKRYMPNVKEEIFTGGFSEFIKQNKVKSLLTERDSTHLHDCKVLS
;
A
#
# COMPACT_ATOMS: atom_id res chain seq x y z
N MET A 1 1.68 51.31 26.18
CA MET A 1 1.46 49.91 25.76
C MET A 1 0.71 49.93 24.44
N SER A 2 1.43 49.71 23.33
CA SER A 2 0.86 49.65 21.99
C SER A 2 -0.01 48.40 21.85
N LYS A 3 -1.25 48.57 21.37
CA LYS A 3 -2.08 47.45 20.93
C LYS A 3 -1.38 46.78 19.75
N LEU A 4 -1.14 45.46 19.85
CA LEU A 4 -0.76 44.64 18.71
C LEU A 4 -1.86 44.77 17.62
N PRO A 5 -1.50 44.89 16.34
CA PRO A 5 -2.48 44.96 15.26
C PRO A 5 -3.26 43.65 15.19
N ALA A 6 -4.57 43.74 14.97
CA ALA A 6 -5.41 42.58 14.70
C ALA A 6 -4.92 41.90 13.40
N LEU A 7 -4.64 40.60 13.49
CA LEU A 7 -4.30 39.79 12.32
C LEU A 7 -5.53 39.71 11.38
N PRO A 8 -5.34 39.65 10.05
CA PRO A 8 -6.44 39.46 9.11
C PRO A 8 -7.20 38.17 9.42
N VAL A 9 -8.52 38.26 9.48
CA VAL A 9 -9.39 37.10 9.70
C VAL A 9 -9.58 36.41 8.34
N ASP A 10 -8.56 35.69 7.89
CA ASP A 10 -8.67 34.88 6.69
C ASP A 10 -9.48 33.62 7.04
N ASN A 11 -10.74 33.60 6.64
CA ASN A 11 -11.60 32.42 6.75
C ASN A 11 -11.24 31.44 5.63
N TYR A 12 -10.98 30.18 5.99
CA TYR A 12 -10.68 29.13 5.01
C TYR A 12 -11.92 28.29 4.75
N SER A 13 -12.25 28.09 3.47
CA SER A 13 -13.28 27.13 3.03
C SER A 13 -12.58 25.85 2.55
N LEU A 14 -12.88 24.73 3.20
CA LEU A 14 -12.45 23.40 2.76
C LEU A 14 -13.63 22.67 2.11
N LYS A 15 -13.45 22.27 0.85
CA LYS A 15 -14.42 21.45 0.11
C LYS A 15 -13.95 20.00 0.10
N PHE A 16 -14.72 19.11 0.70
CA PHE A 16 -14.53 17.67 0.59
C PHE A 16 -15.51 17.12 -0.43
N LYS A 17 -14.99 16.44 -1.46
CA LYS A 17 -15.82 15.72 -2.43
C LYS A 17 -15.98 14.28 -1.95
N ASN A 18 -17.22 13.88 -1.70
CA ASN A 18 -17.55 12.49 -1.45
C ASN A 18 -17.66 11.76 -2.79
N TYR A 19 -16.73 10.85 -3.06
CA TYR A 19 -16.69 10.11 -4.32
C TYR A 19 -17.74 8.99 -4.42
N LEU A 20 -18.36 8.59 -3.31
CA LEU A 20 -19.36 7.50 -3.29
C LEU A 20 -20.76 7.98 -3.69
N ASN A 21 -21.11 9.22 -3.39
CA ASN A 21 -22.43 9.79 -3.69
C ASN A 21 -22.37 11.15 -4.41
N ASN A 22 -21.18 11.55 -4.86
CA ASN A 22 -20.91 12.80 -5.58
C ASN A 22 -21.37 14.07 -4.86
N SER A 23 -21.53 14.01 -3.53
CA SER A 23 -21.87 15.19 -2.71
C SER A 23 -20.62 15.95 -2.30
N SER A 24 -20.75 17.26 -2.11
CA SER A 24 -19.68 18.12 -1.64
C SER A 24 -20.02 18.68 -0.26
N LEU A 25 -19.14 18.46 0.70
CA LEU A 25 -19.23 19.05 2.04
C LEU A 25 -18.29 20.25 2.12
N GLU A 26 -18.83 21.41 2.47
CA GLU A 26 -18.08 22.63 2.69
C GLU A 26 -18.01 22.95 4.19
N PHE A 27 -16.80 23.13 4.71
CA PHE A 27 -16.57 23.59 6.08
C PHE A 27 -15.84 24.94 6.07
N CYS A 28 -16.35 25.89 6.85
CA CYS A 28 -15.68 27.15 7.13
C CYS A 28 -14.93 27.05 8.46
N LEU A 29 -13.60 27.15 8.40
CA LEU A 29 -12.70 27.12 9.55
C LEU A 29 -12.20 28.50 9.90
N ASP A 30 -12.03 28.79 11.19
CA ASP A 30 -11.30 29.98 11.64
C ASP A 30 -9.79 29.80 11.47
N ALA A 31 -9.06 30.89 11.69
CA ALA A 31 -7.60 30.90 11.66
C ALA A 31 -6.94 29.92 12.66
N ALA A 32 -7.71 29.39 13.63
CA ALA A 32 -7.28 28.37 14.60
C ALA A 32 -7.86 26.98 14.30
N THR A 33 -8.36 26.75 13.07
CA THR A 33 -8.95 25.49 12.57
C THR A 33 -10.20 25.02 13.31
N ARG A 34 -10.91 25.91 14.00
CA ARG A 34 -12.16 25.58 14.70
C ARG A 34 -13.36 25.78 13.78
N PRO A 35 -14.41 24.94 13.85
CA PRO A 35 -15.64 25.14 13.08
C PRO A 35 -16.30 26.46 13.49
N ILE A 36 -16.50 27.40 12.55
CA ILE A 36 -17.08 28.72 12.84
C ILE A 36 -18.62 28.67 12.92
N SER A 37 -19.27 27.66 12.33
CA SER A 37 -20.73 27.59 12.25
C SER A 37 -21.28 26.23 12.67
N LYS A 38 -22.47 26.27 13.28
CA LYS A 38 -23.29 25.08 13.51
C LYS A 38 -23.68 24.54 12.14
N PRO A 39 -23.42 23.26 11.86
CA PRO A 39 -23.74 22.73 10.55
C PRO A 39 -25.27 22.61 10.33
N PRO A 40 -25.78 22.78 9.09
CA PRO A 40 -27.23 22.79 8.81
C PRO A 40 -27.90 21.43 9.09
N GLU A 41 -28.93 21.38 9.94
CA GLU A 41 -29.65 20.14 10.25
C GLU A 41 -30.49 19.60 9.06
N PRO A 42 -30.57 18.27 8.83
CA PRO A 42 -29.86 17.21 9.56
C PRO A 42 -28.42 17.06 9.06
N PHE A 43 -27.45 17.20 9.96
CA PHE A 43 -26.06 16.97 9.60
C PHE A 43 -25.67 15.52 9.82
N GLN A 44 -25.26 14.87 8.73
CA GLN A 44 -24.72 13.53 8.76
C GLN A 44 -23.20 13.62 8.93
N TYR A 45 -22.69 13.20 10.09
CA TYR A 45 -21.26 13.12 10.33
C TYR A 45 -20.66 11.98 9.51
N PHE A 46 -19.83 12.31 8.52
CA PHE A 46 -18.97 11.36 7.85
C PHE A 46 -17.60 11.40 8.53
N TYR A 47 -17.32 10.42 9.38
CA TYR A 47 -15.96 10.21 9.83
C TYR A 47 -15.16 9.64 8.65
N PRO A 48 -13.93 10.11 8.38
CA PRO A 48 -13.04 9.34 7.53
C PRO A 48 -12.95 7.94 8.13
N VAL A 49 -13.07 6.92 7.29
CA VAL A 49 -12.73 5.55 7.68
C VAL A 49 -11.21 5.52 7.87
N LEU A 50 -10.76 6.05 9.01
CA LEU A 50 -9.45 5.72 9.55
C LEU A 50 -9.60 4.27 9.96
N SER A 51 -8.81 3.38 9.36
CA SER A 51 -8.75 1.98 9.76
C SER A 51 -8.37 1.93 11.23
N ALA A 52 -9.35 1.85 12.12
CA ALA A 52 -9.10 1.60 13.53
C ALA A 52 -8.45 0.22 13.61
N PRO A 53 -7.26 0.07 14.21
CA PRO A 53 -6.66 -1.24 14.36
C PRO A 53 -7.57 -2.09 15.25
N THR A 54 -8.39 -2.94 14.63
CA THR A 54 -9.16 -3.94 15.34
C THR A 54 -8.19 -5.01 15.81
N LYS A 55 -8.34 -5.48 17.06
CA LYS A 55 -7.43 -6.48 17.67
C LYS A 55 -7.22 -7.70 16.76
N ASN A 56 -8.21 -8.03 15.93
CA ASN A 56 -8.13 -9.04 14.90
C ASN A 56 -8.58 -8.41 13.56
N LYS A 57 -7.77 -8.51 12.51
CA LYS A 57 -8.27 -8.38 11.13
C LYS A 57 -9.11 -9.63 10.88
N THR A 58 -10.43 -9.51 10.92
CA THR A 58 -11.36 -10.66 10.92
C THR A 58 -11.49 -11.36 9.57
N GLY A 59 -10.78 -10.89 8.54
CA GLY A 59 -10.68 -11.55 7.25
C GLY A 59 -9.58 -10.90 6.40
N PHE A 60 -9.08 -11.68 5.44
CA PHE A 60 -8.32 -11.11 4.33
C PHE A 60 -9.31 -10.29 3.48
N VAL A 61 -9.01 -9.01 3.26
CA VAL A 61 -9.86 -8.09 2.51
C VAL A 61 -9.08 -7.64 1.29
N CYS A 62 -9.40 -8.22 0.15
CA CYS A 62 -8.94 -7.80 -1.17
C CYS A 62 -10.10 -8.05 -2.15
N PRO A 63 -10.45 -7.09 -3.02
CA PRO A 63 -11.41 -7.33 -4.09
C PRO A 63 -11.01 -8.53 -4.96
N ASP A 64 -12.00 -9.35 -5.35
CA ASP A 64 -11.74 -10.58 -6.12
C ASP A 64 -11.07 -10.30 -7.47
N ASP A 65 -11.42 -9.20 -8.13
CA ASP A 65 -10.80 -8.77 -9.39
C ASP A 65 -9.31 -8.43 -9.24
N HIS A 66 -8.91 -7.82 -8.12
CA HIS A 66 -7.51 -7.59 -7.79
C HIS A 66 -6.77 -8.90 -7.52
N LEU A 67 -7.41 -9.85 -6.84
CA LEU A 67 -6.83 -11.17 -6.58
C LEU A 67 -6.61 -11.97 -7.86
N GLU A 68 -7.62 -12.04 -8.73
CA GLU A 68 -7.49 -12.76 -10.00
C GLU A 68 -6.42 -12.14 -10.89
N LYS A 69 -6.33 -10.80 -10.91
CA LYS A 69 -5.24 -10.13 -11.63
C LYS A 69 -3.88 -10.47 -11.02
N SER A 70 -3.75 -10.47 -9.69
CA SER A 70 -2.52 -10.86 -9.00
C SER A 70 -2.11 -12.30 -9.33
N LYS A 71 -3.04 -13.25 -9.31
CA LYS A 71 -2.78 -14.65 -9.68
C LYS A 71 -2.24 -14.75 -11.10
N SER A 72 -2.85 -14.05 -12.05
CA SER A 72 -2.39 -14.06 -13.45
C SER A 72 -0.96 -13.56 -13.60
N LEU A 73 -0.56 -12.54 -12.83
CA LEU A 73 0.80 -11.99 -12.86
C LEU A 73 1.81 -12.91 -12.16
N LEU A 74 1.42 -13.54 -11.06
CA LEU A 74 2.28 -14.46 -10.30
C LEU A 74 2.63 -15.72 -11.10
N VAL A 75 1.73 -16.19 -11.97
CA VAL A 75 1.99 -17.31 -12.89
C VAL A 75 3.11 -17.00 -13.88
N GLU A 76 3.39 -15.74 -14.20
CA GLU A 76 4.47 -15.35 -15.12
C GLU A 76 5.69 -14.73 -14.41
N ALA A 77 5.63 -14.56 -13.08
CA ALA A 77 6.67 -13.88 -12.34
C ALA A 77 7.90 -14.76 -12.11
N ASP A 78 9.08 -14.25 -12.48
CA ASP A 78 10.39 -14.84 -12.17
C ASP A 78 11.08 -14.17 -10.96
N GLU A 79 10.61 -12.98 -10.57
CA GLU A 79 11.13 -12.21 -9.44
C GLU A 79 10.00 -11.66 -8.56
N LEU A 80 10.20 -11.73 -7.24
CA LEU A 80 9.27 -11.20 -6.24
C LEU A 80 10.02 -10.23 -5.29
N LEU A 81 9.52 -9.00 -5.21
CA LEU A 81 10.03 -7.98 -4.30
C LEU A 81 9.08 -7.83 -3.10
N VAL A 82 9.57 -8.12 -1.91
CA VAL A 82 8.82 -8.03 -0.66
C VAL A 82 9.31 -6.85 0.18
N ILE A 83 8.44 -5.87 0.42
CA ILE A 83 8.79 -4.67 1.20
C ILE A 83 7.89 -4.60 2.44
N GLY A 84 8.49 -4.60 3.63
CA GLY A 84 7.76 -4.37 4.88
C GLY A 84 6.70 -5.42 5.23
N TRP A 85 6.79 -6.62 4.66
CA TRP A 85 5.85 -7.73 4.90
C TRP A 85 6.53 -8.89 5.64
N ARG A 86 5.78 -9.54 6.54
CA ARG A 86 6.26 -10.66 7.37
C ARG A 86 5.90 -12.04 6.83
N GLY A 87 5.04 -12.14 5.80
CA GLY A 87 4.65 -13.43 5.24
C GLY A 87 3.71 -14.26 6.13
N THR A 88 2.96 -13.62 7.03
CA THR A 88 2.14 -14.32 8.05
C THR A 88 0.71 -14.61 7.59
N GLU A 89 0.30 -14.07 6.46
CA GLU A 89 -1.04 -14.18 5.91
C GLU A 89 -1.17 -15.46 5.08
N ASP A 90 -1.73 -16.50 5.69
CA ASP A 90 -1.87 -17.83 5.06
C ASP A 90 -2.63 -17.76 3.73
N HIS A 91 -3.69 -16.96 3.62
CA HIS A 91 -4.45 -16.83 2.37
C HIS A 91 -3.59 -16.42 1.15
N PHE A 92 -2.68 -15.46 1.33
CA PHE A 92 -1.79 -15.05 0.25
C PHE A 92 -0.63 -16.04 0.08
N GLY A 93 -0.21 -16.72 1.16
CA GLY A 93 0.71 -17.85 1.12
C GLY A 93 0.20 -18.98 0.21
N GLU A 94 -1.05 -19.40 0.38
CA GLU A 94 -1.69 -20.41 -0.48
C GLU A 94 -1.75 -19.96 -1.95
N ILE A 95 -2.04 -18.68 -2.21
CA ILE A 95 -1.99 -18.14 -3.57
C ILE A 95 -0.57 -18.27 -4.16
N LEU A 96 0.47 -17.98 -3.38
CA LEU A 96 1.86 -18.14 -3.82
C LEU A 96 2.20 -19.61 -4.06
N HIS A 97 1.72 -20.53 -3.22
CA HIS A 97 1.87 -21.96 -3.44
C HIS A 97 1.20 -22.42 -4.76
N ASP A 98 -0.04 -21.98 -5.00
CA ASP A 98 -0.81 -22.43 -6.16
C ASP A 98 -0.33 -21.81 -7.48
N THR A 99 0.30 -20.63 -7.44
CA THR A 99 0.74 -19.91 -8.65
C THR A 99 2.24 -20.02 -8.92
N VAL A 100 3.07 -19.99 -7.88
CA VAL A 100 4.52 -20.12 -7.98
C VAL A 100 4.95 -21.53 -7.57
N GLY A 101 4.51 -21.98 -6.40
CA GLY A 101 4.78 -23.32 -5.88
C GLY A 101 6.26 -23.70 -5.87
N GLU A 102 6.59 -24.83 -6.49
CA GLU A 102 7.97 -25.32 -6.58
C GLU A 102 8.84 -24.59 -7.61
N ARG A 103 8.28 -23.61 -8.35
CA ARG A 103 9.08 -22.84 -9.30
C ARG A 103 10.12 -22.00 -8.55
N GLY A 104 11.38 -22.14 -8.96
CA GLY A 104 12.50 -21.41 -8.35
C GLY A 104 12.61 -19.98 -8.86
N ILE A 105 11.88 -19.06 -8.22
CA ILE A 105 11.93 -17.62 -8.51
C ILE A 105 12.97 -16.90 -7.64
N HIS A 106 13.34 -15.68 -8.00
CA HIS A 106 14.18 -14.82 -7.16
C HIS A 106 13.32 -14.01 -6.19
N LEU A 107 13.70 -13.96 -4.91
CA LEU A 107 12.98 -13.22 -3.88
C LEU A 107 13.90 -12.19 -3.23
N THR A 108 13.56 -10.92 -3.37
CA THR A 108 14.25 -9.83 -2.69
C THR A 108 13.39 -9.31 -1.55
N ILE A 109 13.89 -9.36 -0.32
CA ILE A 109 13.20 -8.83 0.86
C ILE A 109 13.87 -7.54 1.29
N VAL A 110 13.10 -6.46 1.34
CA VAL A 110 13.53 -5.13 1.76
C VAL A 110 12.94 -4.83 3.13
N THR A 111 13.79 -4.73 4.14
CA THR A 111 13.41 -4.54 5.54
C THR A 111 14.38 -3.60 6.25
N ARG A 112 14.00 -3.08 7.42
CA ARG A 112 14.91 -2.44 8.38
C ARG A 112 15.03 -3.37 9.57
N GLY A 113 15.88 -4.39 9.46
CA GLY A 113 16.05 -5.42 10.47
C GLY A 113 16.33 -6.79 9.85
N SER A 114 15.90 -7.84 10.55
CA SER A 114 15.98 -9.22 10.10
C SER A 114 14.89 -9.53 9.06
N GLY A 115 15.26 -10.23 7.99
CA GLY A 115 14.35 -10.74 6.95
C GLY A 115 14.14 -12.25 6.99
N GLU A 116 14.84 -12.93 7.90
CA GLU A 116 14.92 -14.38 8.04
C GLU A 116 13.56 -14.99 8.39
N GLU A 117 12.76 -14.34 9.24
CA GLU A 117 11.40 -14.77 9.56
C GLU A 117 10.51 -14.73 8.32
N THR A 118 10.59 -13.65 7.52
CA THR A 118 9.84 -13.53 6.27
C THR A 118 10.25 -14.63 5.29
N ILE A 119 11.54 -14.96 5.18
CA ILE A 119 12.02 -16.07 4.32
C ILE A 119 11.44 -17.39 4.80
N ALA A 120 11.57 -17.70 6.09
CA ALA A 120 11.07 -18.95 6.66
C ALA A 120 9.57 -19.10 6.40
N ASN A 121 8.81 -18.01 6.55
CA ASN A 121 7.38 -18.00 6.32
C ASN A 121 7.03 -18.25 4.85
N LEU A 122 7.75 -17.63 3.91
CA LEU A 122 7.50 -17.75 2.46
C LEU A 122 7.99 -19.08 1.88
N LYS A 123 9.09 -19.65 2.39
CA LYS A 123 9.61 -20.96 1.95
C LYS A 123 8.67 -22.11 2.21
N ARG A 124 7.70 -21.97 3.12
CA ARG A 124 6.62 -22.96 3.32
C ARG A 124 5.74 -23.11 2.08
N TYR A 125 5.58 -22.02 1.31
CA TYR A 125 4.73 -21.96 0.14
C TYR A 125 5.52 -22.01 -1.18
N MET A 126 6.75 -21.49 -1.17
CA MET A 126 7.65 -21.46 -2.33
C MET A 126 9.03 -22.01 -1.96
N PRO A 127 9.21 -23.34 -1.85
CA PRO A 127 10.40 -23.95 -1.24
C PRO A 127 11.70 -23.72 -2.03
N ASN A 128 11.62 -23.51 -3.34
CA ASN A 128 12.79 -23.44 -4.24
C ASN A 128 13.25 -22.02 -4.55
N VAL A 129 12.72 -21.03 -3.84
CA VAL A 129 13.06 -19.62 -3.99
C VAL A 129 14.54 -19.33 -3.71
N LYS A 130 15.13 -18.44 -4.51
CA LYS A 130 16.47 -17.87 -4.28
C LYS A 130 16.35 -16.52 -3.59
N GLU A 131 16.69 -16.43 -2.31
CA GLU A 131 16.51 -15.22 -1.52
C GLU A 131 17.71 -14.23 -1.55
N GLU A 132 17.40 -12.93 -1.48
CA GLU A 132 18.30 -11.83 -1.12
C GLU A 132 17.61 -10.95 -0.06
N ILE A 133 18.33 -10.55 1.00
CA ILE A 133 17.83 -9.62 2.02
C ILE A 133 18.56 -8.28 1.89
N PHE A 134 17.79 -7.20 1.82
CA PHE A 134 18.26 -5.84 1.90
C PHE A 134 17.79 -5.17 3.19
N THR A 135 18.74 -4.83 4.07
CA THR A 135 18.47 -4.33 5.44
C THR A 135 18.47 -2.81 5.58
N GLY A 136 18.83 -2.05 4.53
CA GLY A 136 18.80 -0.58 4.53
C GLY A 136 17.39 0.03 4.49
N GLY A 137 16.36 -0.82 4.36
CA GLY A 137 14.97 -0.41 4.17
C GLY A 137 14.70 0.20 2.79
N PHE A 138 13.42 0.47 2.54
CA PHE A 138 12.96 0.88 1.20
C PHE A 138 13.61 2.19 0.71
N SER A 139 13.75 3.20 1.56
CA SER A 139 14.34 4.48 1.14
C SER A 139 15.78 4.34 0.66
N GLU A 140 16.57 3.48 1.29
CA GLU A 140 17.96 3.24 0.88
C GLU A 140 18.03 2.35 -0.36
N PHE A 141 17.14 1.36 -0.46
CA PHE A 141 16.99 0.49 -1.62
C PHE A 141 16.77 1.30 -2.91
N ILE A 142 15.91 2.34 -2.84
CA ILE A 142 15.69 3.28 -3.96
C ILE A 142 16.92 4.13 -4.23
N LYS A 143 17.56 4.70 -3.20
CA LYS A 143 18.74 5.56 -3.36
C LYS A 143 19.92 4.83 -4.03
N GLN A 144 20.09 3.55 -3.73
CA GLN A 144 21.10 2.70 -4.36
C GLN A 144 20.69 2.23 -5.77
N ASN A 145 19.52 2.65 -6.26
CA ASN A 145 18.95 2.28 -7.56
C ASN A 145 18.84 0.77 -7.79
N LYS A 146 18.71 -0.01 -6.71
CA LYS A 146 18.61 -1.48 -6.76
C LYS A 146 17.29 -1.97 -7.38
N VAL A 147 16.26 -1.12 -7.44
CA VAL A 147 15.04 -1.41 -8.20
C VAL A 147 15.34 -1.59 -9.68
N LYS A 148 16.33 -0.85 -10.22
CA LYS A 148 16.64 -0.95 -11.65
C LYS A 148 17.09 -2.35 -12.04
N SER A 149 17.86 -3.04 -11.20
CA SER A 149 18.26 -4.42 -11.50
C SER A 149 17.12 -5.44 -11.47
N LEU A 150 16.01 -5.13 -10.79
CA LEU A 150 14.79 -5.94 -10.80
C LEU A 150 13.90 -5.64 -12.01
N LEU A 151 13.90 -4.39 -12.47
CA LEU A 151 13.05 -3.94 -13.60
C LEU A 151 13.74 -4.03 -14.96
N THR A 152 15.04 -4.28 -15.01
CA THR A 152 15.76 -4.44 -16.27
C THR A 152 15.67 -5.90 -16.67
N GLU A 153 15.04 -6.18 -17.82
CA GLU A 153 14.87 -7.53 -18.37
C GLU A 153 16.17 -8.34 -18.27
N ARG A 154 16.11 -9.45 -17.54
CA ARG A 154 17.09 -10.55 -17.67
C ARG A 154 16.53 -11.46 -18.76
N ASP A 155 16.96 -11.21 -19.99
CA ASP A 155 16.68 -11.97 -21.22
C ASP A 155 15.22 -12.38 -21.44
N SER A 156 14.56 -11.51 -22.19
CA SER A 156 13.32 -11.71 -22.92
C SER A 156 13.26 -13.05 -23.66
N THR A 157 12.46 -13.98 -23.13
CA THR A 157 11.84 -15.03 -23.95
C THR A 157 10.31 -15.11 -23.82
N HIS A 158 9.70 -14.46 -22.81
CA HIS A 158 8.25 -14.55 -22.59
C HIS A 158 7.60 -13.27 -22.02
N LEU A 159 7.89 -12.09 -22.58
CA LEU A 159 7.05 -10.91 -22.30
C LEU A 159 5.80 -10.95 -23.19
N HIS A 160 4.67 -11.40 -22.64
CA HIS A 160 3.37 -10.99 -23.17
C HIS A 160 3.07 -9.56 -22.69
N ASP A 161 2.75 -8.69 -23.64
CA ASP A 161 2.52 -7.25 -23.48
C ASP A 161 1.65 -6.91 -22.26
N CYS A 162 2.26 -6.49 -21.15
CA CYS A 162 1.58 -5.72 -20.13
C CYS A 162 1.37 -4.29 -20.65
N LYS A 163 0.27 -4.07 -21.39
CA LYS A 163 -0.20 -2.72 -21.72
C LYS A 163 -0.52 -1.98 -20.43
N VAL A 164 0.25 -0.93 -20.15
CA VAL A 164 -0.08 0.09 -19.15
C VAL A 164 -1.40 0.72 -19.58
N LEU A 165 -2.45 0.52 -18.78
CA LEU A 165 -3.73 1.20 -18.99
C LEU A 165 -3.54 2.69 -18.67
N SER A 166 -3.63 3.51 -19.70
CA SER A 166 -3.68 4.99 -19.65
C SER A 166 -5.04 5.49 -19.20
#